data_AF-A0A7X7CBT4-F1
#
_entry.id   AF-A0A7X7CBT4-F1
#
_cell.length_a   1.000
_cell.length_b   1.000
_cell.length_c   1.000
_cell.angle_alpha   90.00
_cell.angle_beta   90.00
_cell.angle_gamma   90.00
#
_symmetry.space_group_name_H-M   'P 1'
#
loop_
_entity.id
_entity.type
_entity.pdbx_description
1 polymer ?
#
loop_
_entity_poly.entity_id
_entity_poly.type
_entity_poly.pdbx_seq_one_letter_code
_entity_poly.pdbx_strand_id
1 'polypeptide(L)'
;SRARAVLTDLSRTTGETSIFSIREGGESVALAQAVGRAHPIRVEDEEGSRRPITRGAGPLAILAFEPMSVRAQFDAPTSELTLIRERGWSEGRGELRAAVHGVAVPVLSGAQVLGSIALLVPEERSATLTDWLPELRAAAETLAG
;
A
#
# COMPACT_ATOMS: atom_id res chain seq x y z
N SER A 1 1.71 14.41 -11.86
CA SER A 1 0.39 13.75 -11.90
C SER A 1 -0.32 13.96 -10.56
N ARG A 2 -1.64 13.80 -10.50
CA ARG A 2 -2.42 13.87 -9.24
C ARG A 2 -1.85 12.94 -8.17
N ALA A 3 -1.53 11.70 -8.54
CA ALA A 3 -0.95 10.72 -7.62
C ALA A 3 0.33 11.21 -6.96
N ARG A 4 1.26 11.78 -7.75
CA ARG A 4 2.53 12.28 -7.22
C ARG A 4 2.35 13.45 -6.23
N ALA A 5 1.35 14.32 -6.45
CA ALA A 5 1.03 15.40 -5.52
C ALA A 5 0.50 14.85 -4.18
N VAL A 6 -0.49 13.94 -4.24
CA VAL A 6 -1.05 13.28 -3.04
C VAL A 6 0.03 12.55 -2.24
N LEU A 7 0.90 11.78 -2.91
CA LEU A 7 2.00 11.09 -2.26
C LEU A 7 3.00 12.07 -1.63
N THR A 8 3.33 13.17 -2.31
CA THR A 8 4.24 14.18 -1.76
C THR A 8 3.69 14.81 -0.49
N ASP A 9 2.39 15.12 -0.47
CA ASP A 9 1.73 15.67 0.71
C ASP A 9 1.66 14.65 1.86
N LEU A 10 1.34 13.40 1.55
CA LEU A 10 1.34 12.32 2.55
C LEU A 10 2.74 12.12 3.13
N SER A 11 3.77 11.99 2.29
CA SER A 11 5.17 11.83 2.75
C SER A 11 5.70 13.03 3.53
N ARG A 12 5.25 14.24 3.21
CA ARG A 12 5.57 15.45 3.99
C ARG A 12 4.91 15.42 5.37
N THR A 13 3.69 14.91 5.45
CA THR A 13 2.91 14.83 6.69
C THR A 13 3.44 13.76 7.63
N THR A 14 3.72 12.57 7.08
CA THR A 14 4.13 11.40 7.88
C THR A 14 5.63 11.33 8.10
N GLY A 15 6.41 12.00 7.24
CA GLY A 15 7.88 11.89 7.20
C GLY A 15 8.38 10.64 6.49
N GLU A 16 7.48 9.73 6.07
CA GLU A 16 7.80 8.40 5.56
C GLU A 16 7.56 8.28 4.05
N THR A 17 8.13 7.23 3.47
CA THR A 17 7.97 6.96 2.04
C THR A 17 6.56 6.50 1.73
N SER A 18 5.91 7.15 0.77
CA SER A 18 4.59 6.78 0.29
C SER A 18 4.62 6.27 -1.14
N ILE A 19 3.80 5.26 -1.44
CA ILE A 19 3.75 4.60 -2.74
C ILE A 19 2.29 4.39 -3.15
N PHE A 20 2.00 4.68 -4.41
CA PHE A 20 0.75 4.27 -5.06
C PHE A 20 1.02 3.13 -6.04
N SER A 21 0.31 2.02 -5.87
CA SER A 21 0.44 0.84 -6.73
C SER A 21 -0.89 0.41 -7.33
N ILE A 22 -0.85 -0.21 -8.51
CA ILE A 22 -2.01 -0.85 -9.16
C ILE A 22 -1.76 -2.34 -9.37
N ARG A 23 -2.82 -3.12 -9.59
CA ARG A 23 -2.66 -4.51 -10.03
C ARG A 23 -2.55 -4.59 -11.55
N GLU A 24 -1.57 -5.36 -12.01
CA GLU A 24 -1.47 -5.82 -13.38
C GLU A 24 -1.29 -7.35 -13.39
N GLY A 25 -2.34 -8.07 -13.78
CA GLY A 25 -2.34 -9.53 -13.72
C GLY A 25 -2.15 -10.05 -12.30
N GLY A 26 -1.10 -10.86 -12.09
CA GLY A 26 -0.71 -11.42 -10.79
C GLY A 26 0.30 -10.59 -10.01
N GLU A 27 0.50 -9.32 -10.39
CA GLU A 27 1.47 -8.44 -9.77
C GLU A 27 0.86 -7.10 -9.35
N SER A 28 1.47 -6.49 -8.35
CA SER A 28 1.30 -5.08 -7.98
C SER A 28 2.46 -4.28 -8.58
N VAL A 29 2.15 -3.17 -9.24
CA VAL A 29 3.10 -2.30 -9.94
C VAL A 29 3.07 -0.91 -9.31
N ALA A 30 4.23 -0.42 -8.87
CA ALA A 30 4.36 0.92 -8.32
C ALA A 30 4.24 1.96 -9.43
N LEU A 31 3.17 2.76 -9.45
CA LEU A 31 2.98 3.81 -10.46
C LEU A 31 3.62 5.13 -10.06
N ALA A 32 3.67 5.41 -8.76
CA ALA A 32 4.24 6.63 -8.24
C ALA A 32 4.80 6.43 -6.83
N GLN A 33 5.84 7.20 -6.52
CA GLN A 33 6.42 7.26 -5.19
C GLN A 33 6.73 8.70 -4.77
N ALA A 34 6.60 8.97 -3.47
CA ALA A 34 7.28 10.07 -2.81
C ALA A 34 8.13 9.54 -1.66
N VAL A 35 9.41 9.90 -1.65
CA VAL A 35 10.35 9.46 -0.63
C VAL A 35 10.25 10.37 0.59
N GLY A 36 10.13 9.77 1.79
CA GLY A 36 10.14 10.50 3.06
C GLY A 36 11.48 11.20 3.30
N ARG A 37 11.44 12.46 3.76
CA ARG A 37 12.63 13.30 3.96
C ARG A 37 12.87 13.73 5.41
N ALA A 38 12.03 13.27 6.35
CA ALA A 38 12.18 13.60 7.76
C ALA A 38 13.35 12.86 8.43
N HIS A 39 13.82 11.77 7.83
CA HIS A 39 14.82 10.87 8.42
C HIS A 39 15.99 10.58 7.47
N PRO A 40 17.22 10.40 8.00
CA PRO A 40 18.38 10.06 7.19
C PRO A 40 18.28 8.66 6.57
N ILE A 41 17.74 7.69 7.34
CA ILE A 41 17.45 6.32 6.89
C ILE A 41 16.00 6.24 6.44
N ARG A 42 15.82 5.86 5.18
CA ARG A 42 14.53 5.83 4.50
C ARG A 42 14.46 4.62 3.57
N VAL A 43 13.24 4.14 3.34
CA VAL A 43 12.99 3.11 2.35
C VAL A 43 12.80 3.79 1.01
N GLU A 44 13.61 3.42 0.03
CA GLU A 44 13.38 3.80 -1.36
C GLU A 44 12.83 2.60 -2.12
N ASP A 45 12.05 2.91 -3.13
CA ASP A 45 11.48 1.95 -4.05
C ASP A 45 11.65 2.52 -5.45
N GLU A 46 11.19 1.79 -6.47
CA GLU A 46 11.30 2.26 -7.84
C GLU A 46 9.92 2.32 -8.48
N GLU A 47 9.61 3.43 -9.16
CA GLU A 47 8.47 3.48 -10.08
C GLU A 47 8.66 2.42 -11.16
N GLY A 48 7.61 1.65 -11.43
CA GLY A 48 7.66 0.47 -12.29
C GLY A 48 8.06 -0.83 -11.57
N SER A 49 8.49 -0.79 -10.31
CA SER A 49 8.80 -2.00 -9.55
C SER A 49 7.56 -2.90 -9.40
N ARG A 50 7.78 -4.22 -9.52
CA ARG A 50 6.73 -5.24 -9.53
C ARG A 50 6.88 -6.20 -8.35
N ARG A 51 5.75 -6.59 -7.76
CA ARG A 51 5.66 -7.50 -6.60
C ARG A 51 4.53 -8.49 -6.82
N PRO A 52 4.65 -9.75 -6.38
CA PRO A 52 3.51 -10.67 -6.43
C PRO A 52 2.32 -10.11 -5.69
N ILE A 53 1.13 -10.25 -6.28
CA ILE A 53 -0.12 -9.68 -5.72
C ILE A 53 -0.50 -10.32 -4.37
N THR A 54 0.12 -11.45 -4.03
CA THR A 54 -0.21 -12.31 -2.89
C THR A 54 0.56 -12.02 -1.61
N ARG A 55 1.49 -11.04 -1.58
CA ARG A 55 2.28 -10.77 -0.37
C ARG A 55 2.71 -9.31 -0.22
N GLY A 56 2.76 -8.87 1.03
CA GLY A 56 3.12 -7.51 1.43
C GLY A 56 1.93 -6.55 1.44
N ALA A 57 2.11 -5.41 2.11
CA ALA A 57 1.02 -4.47 2.43
C ALA A 57 0.26 -4.01 1.17
N GLY A 58 0.91 -3.28 0.27
CA GLY A 58 0.29 -2.74 -0.94
C GLY A 58 -0.44 -3.79 -1.79
N PRO A 59 0.23 -4.91 -2.15
CA PRO A 59 -0.38 -6.00 -2.91
C PRO A 59 -1.63 -6.60 -2.25
N LEU A 60 -1.55 -6.92 -0.95
CA LEU A 60 -2.67 -7.53 -0.22
C LEU A 60 -3.84 -6.55 -0.01
N ALA A 61 -3.57 -5.25 0.15
CA ALA A 61 -4.63 -4.24 0.18
C ALA A 61 -5.41 -4.18 -1.14
N ILE A 62 -4.75 -4.42 -2.28
CA ILE A 62 -5.44 -4.51 -3.57
C ILE A 62 -6.22 -5.83 -3.64
N LEU A 63 -5.53 -6.95 -3.43
CA LEU A 63 -6.10 -8.29 -3.62
C LEU A 63 -7.34 -8.52 -2.76
N ALA A 64 -7.33 -8.06 -1.51
CA ALA A 64 -8.47 -8.22 -0.60
C ALA A 64 -9.76 -7.56 -1.15
N PHE A 65 -9.65 -6.49 -1.93
CA PHE A 65 -10.79 -5.75 -2.46
C PHE A 65 -11.15 -6.12 -3.90
N GLU A 66 -10.38 -7.01 -4.54
CA GLU A 66 -10.74 -7.58 -5.85
C GLU A 66 -11.98 -8.50 -5.78
N PRO A 67 -12.70 -8.68 -6.91
CA PRO A 67 -13.79 -9.64 -7.01
C PRO A 67 -13.36 -11.04 -6.58
N MET A 68 -14.30 -11.82 -6.04
CA MET A 68 -14.02 -13.20 -5.60
C MET A 68 -13.44 -14.07 -6.73
N SER A 69 -13.90 -13.88 -7.97
CA SER A 69 -13.40 -14.57 -9.16
C SER A 69 -11.94 -14.25 -9.49
N VAL A 70 -11.43 -13.09 -9.08
CA VAL A 70 -10.02 -12.71 -9.22
C VAL A 70 -9.22 -13.26 -8.05
N ARG A 71 -9.70 -13.09 -6.81
CA ARG A 71 -9.03 -13.60 -5.61
C ARG A 71 -8.79 -15.10 -5.67
N ALA A 72 -9.76 -15.87 -6.16
CA ALA A 72 -9.66 -17.32 -6.30
C ALA A 72 -8.59 -17.81 -7.29
N GLN A 73 -8.00 -16.93 -8.10
CA GLN A 73 -6.92 -17.27 -9.03
C GLN A 73 -5.54 -17.30 -8.36
N PHE A 74 -5.43 -16.79 -7.13
CA PHE A 74 -4.17 -16.61 -6.44
C PHE A 74 -4.16 -17.39 -5.12
N ASP A 75 -3.01 -17.99 -4.83
CA ASP A 75 -2.78 -18.67 -3.56
C ASP A 75 -2.40 -17.63 -2.50
N ALA A 76 -3.42 -17.02 -1.89
CA ALA A 76 -3.31 -16.07 -0.80
C ALA A 76 -4.19 -16.53 0.38
N PRO A 77 -3.76 -16.35 1.64
CA PRO A 77 -4.54 -16.82 2.79
C PRO A 77 -5.92 -16.13 2.84
N THR A 78 -6.98 -16.91 2.66
CA THR A 78 -8.37 -16.39 2.65
C THR A 78 -8.73 -15.67 3.94
N SER A 79 -8.25 -16.16 5.09
CA SER A 79 -8.44 -15.53 6.40
C SER A 79 -7.80 -14.15 6.47
N GLU A 80 -6.60 -13.99 5.94
CA GLU A 80 -5.89 -12.71 5.88
C GLU A 80 -6.61 -11.71 4.97
N LEU A 81 -7.01 -12.13 3.76
CA LEU A 81 -7.79 -11.28 2.86
C LEU A 81 -9.13 -10.87 3.47
N THR A 82 -9.77 -11.77 4.22
CA THR A 82 -11.03 -11.48 4.93
C THR A 82 -10.82 -10.42 6.01
N LEU A 83 -9.79 -10.59 6.85
CA LEU A 83 -9.42 -9.61 7.87
C LEU A 83 -9.12 -8.24 7.26
N ILE A 84 -8.35 -8.19 6.15
CA ILE A 84 -8.03 -6.95 5.45
C ILE A 84 -9.30 -6.26 4.93
N ARG A 85 -10.25 -7.01 4.36
CA ARG A 85 -11.54 -6.46 3.92
C ARG A 85 -12.34 -5.87 5.08
N GLU A 86 -12.36 -6.55 6.23
CA GLU A 86 -13.11 -6.12 7.41
C GLU A 86 -12.51 -4.85 8.03
N ARG A 87 -11.18 -4.77 8.17
CA ARG A 87 -10.51 -3.62 8.80
C ARG A 87 -10.21 -2.46 7.84
N GLY A 88 -10.21 -2.72 6.53
CA GLY A 88 -9.95 -1.73 5.48
C GLY A 88 -8.48 -1.36 5.28
N TRP A 89 -7.55 -2.19 5.78
CA TRP A 89 -6.11 -1.95 5.63
C TRP A 89 -5.31 -3.25 5.73
N SER A 90 -4.08 -3.25 5.22
CA SER A 90 -3.13 -4.36 5.28
C SER A 90 -1.81 -3.92 5.92
N GLU A 91 -1.07 -4.88 6.45
CA GLU A 91 0.28 -4.70 6.96
C GLU A 91 1.21 -5.67 6.26
N GLY A 92 2.48 -5.32 6.10
CA GLY A 92 3.54 -6.24 5.68
C GLY A 92 4.76 -6.03 6.57
N ARG A 93 5.37 -7.13 7.00
CA ARG A 93 6.50 -7.20 7.92
C ARG A 93 7.64 -7.99 7.30
N GLY A 94 8.37 -7.33 6.39
CA GLY A 94 9.61 -7.89 5.83
C GLY A 94 9.46 -8.97 4.75
N GLU A 95 8.24 -9.33 4.31
CA GLU A 95 8.02 -10.43 3.36
C GLU A 95 8.49 -10.11 1.93
N LEU A 96 8.61 -8.82 1.63
CA LEU A 96 9.10 -8.32 0.34
C LEU A 96 10.57 -7.90 0.40
N ARG A 97 10.97 -7.25 1.48
CA ARG A 97 12.34 -6.77 1.74
C ARG A 97 12.60 -6.85 3.24
N ALA A 98 13.65 -7.55 3.65
CA ALA A 98 14.03 -7.64 5.06
C ALA A 98 14.22 -6.24 5.68
N ALA A 99 13.85 -6.08 6.95
CA ALA A 99 13.88 -4.81 7.69
C ALA A 99 13.00 -3.68 7.11
N VAL A 100 12.08 -3.98 6.19
CA VAL A 100 11.09 -3.01 5.67
C VAL A 100 9.69 -3.44 6.05
N HIS A 101 8.97 -2.54 6.69
CA HIS A 101 7.58 -2.70 7.08
C HIS A 101 6.70 -1.75 6.27
N GLY A 102 5.44 -2.12 6.09
CA GLY A 102 4.48 -1.27 5.40
C GLY A 102 3.06 -1.42 5.93
N VAL A 103 2.29 -0.34 5.82
CA VAL A 103 0.84 -0.35 5.99
C VAL A 103 0.22 0.21 4.73
N ALA A 104 -0.89 -0.37 4.28
CA ALA A 104 -1.56 0.08 3.07
C ALA A 104 -3.08 0.08 3.21
N VAL A 105 -3.73 0.94 2.44
CA VAL A 105 -5.19 0.99 2.30
C VAL A 105 -5.55 0.89 0.81
N PRO A 106 -6.70 0.29 0.47
CA PRO A 106 -7.17 0.24 -0.91
C PRO A 106 -7.61 1.64 -1.39
N VAL A 107 -7.40 1.93 -2.66
CA VAL A 107 -8.01 3.08 -3.35
C VAL A 107 -9.27 2.55 -4.05
N LEU A 108 -10.44 2.97 -3.56
CA LEU A 108 -11.74 2.44 -4.01
C LEU A 108 -12.55 3.48 -4.75
N SER A 109 -12.99 3.16 -5.96
CA SER A 109 -14.03 3.91 -6.70
C SER A 109 -15.31 3.08 -6.70
N GLY A 110 -16.19 3.36 -5.73
CA GLY A 110 -17.36 2.52 -5.47
C GLY A 110 -16.93 1.10 -5.05
N ALA A 111 -17.40 0.08 -5.77
CA ALA A 111 -17.01 -1.31 -5.52
C ALA A 111 -15.70 -1.72 -6.20
N GLN A 112 -15.12 -0.87 -7.05
CA GLN A 112 -13.90 -1.16 -7.79
C GLN A 112 -12.67 -0.73 -7.01
N VAL A 113 -11.70 -1.63 -6.84
CA VAL A 113 -10.35 -1.26 -6.40
C VAL A 113 -9.53 -0.75 -7.58
N LEU A 114 -9.01 0.46 -7.45
CA LEU A 114 -8.14 1.09 -8.45
C LEU A 114 -6.66 0.80 -8.18
N GLY A 115 -6.32 0.47 -6.93
CA GLY A 115 -4.95 0.27 -6.48
C GLY A 115 -4.87 0.32 -4.96
N SER A 116 -3.68 0.58 -4.44
CA SER A 116 -3.45 0.84 -3.01
C SER A 116 -2.45 1.97 -2.82
N ILE A 117 -2.59 2.67 -1.70
CA ILE A 117 -1.60 3.60 -1.19
C ILE A 117 -0.98 3.02 0.07
N ALA A 118 0.34 3.08 0.16
CA ALA A 118 1.10 2.47 1.25
C ALA A 118 2.13 3.45 1.82
N LEU A 119 2.40 3.33 3.12
CA LEU A 119 3.60 3.87 3.75
C LEU A 119 4.61 2.75 3.95
N LEU A 120 5.88 3.03 3.65
CA LEU A 120 7.00 2.13 3.90
C LEU A 120 7.97 2.76 4.89
N VAL A 121 8.39 1.96 5.87
CA VAL A 121 9.31 2.38 6.92
C VAL A 121 10.37 1.31 7.20
N PRO A 122 11.56 1.68 7.69
CA PRO A 122 12.44 0.75 8.36
C PRO A 122 11.74 0.11 9.57
N GLU A 123 12.07 -1.14 9.87
CA GLU A 123 11.48 -1.91 10.98
C GLU A 123 11.48 -1.16 12.32
N GLU A 124 12.52 -0.36 12.59
CA GLU A 124 12.68 0.42 13.82
C GLU A 124 11.57 1.46 14.04
N ARG A 125 10.86 1.85 12.99
CA ARG A 125 9.74 2.81 13.05
C ARG A 125 8.38 2.17 12.78
N SER A 126 8.30 0.85 12.69
CA SER A 126 7.06 0.14 12.39
C SER A 126 6.00 0.24 13.50
N ALA A 127 6.42 0.52 14.74
CA ALA A 127 5.54 0.48 15.92
C ALA A 127 4.34 1.45 15.86
N THR A 128 4.50 2.60 15.21
CA THR A 128 3.46 3.65 15.10
C THR A 128 2.88 3.75 13.69
N LEU A 129 3.18 2.78 12.82
CA LEU A 129 2.84 2.87 11.40
C LEU A 129 1.32 2.94 11.16
N THR A 130 0.53 2.28 12.01
CA THR A 130 -0.94 2.30 11.95
C THR A 130 -1.57 3.60 12.42
N ASP A 131 -0.81 4.46 13.13
CA ASP A 131 -1.33 5.75 13.58
C ASP A 131 -1.63 6.68 12.39
N TRP A 132 -0.98 6.44 11.24
CA TRP A 132 -1.17 7.16 9.98
C TRP A 132 -2.31 6.64 9.09
N LEU A 133 -3.12 5.70 9.58
CA LEU A 133 -4.29 5.20 8.84
C LEU A 133 -5.29 6.31 8.44
N PRO A 134 -5.58 7.34 9.27
CA PRO A 134 -6.44 8.44 8.87
C PRO A 134 -5.91 9.19 7.64
N GLU A 135 -4.62 9.53 7.60
CA GLU A 135 -3.98 10.24 6.51
C GLU A 135 -3.92 9.38 5.24
N LEU A 136 -3.63 8.08 5.38
CA LEU A 136 -3.67 7.13 4.28
C LEU A 136 -5.06 7.03 3.66
N ARG A 137 -6.12 6.97 4.48
CA ARG A 137 -7.50 6.92 4.01
C ARG A 137 -7.89 8.21 3.28
N ALA A 138 -7.57 9.38 3.84
CA ALA A 138 -7.82 10.66 3.18
C ALA A 138 -7.09 10.78 1.83
N ALA A 139 -5.85 10.30 1.76
CA ALA A 139 -5.09 10.24 0.52
C ALA A 139 -5.72 9.26 -0.49
N ALA A 140 -6.19 8.09 -0.05
CA ALA A 140 -6.87 7.13 -0.90
C ALA A 140 -8.19 7.68 -1.46
N GLU A 141 -9.00 8.35 -0.65
CA GLU A 141 -10.22 9.04 -1.09
C GLU A 141 -9.90 10.11 -2.16
N THR A 142 -8.84 10.89 -1.92
CA THR A 142 -8.37 11.89 -2.89
C THR A 142 -7.87 11.25 -4.19
N LEU A 143 -7.38 10.01 -4.19
CA LEU A 143 -7.00 9.31 -5.43
C LEU A 143 -8.21 8.70 -6.16
N ALA A 144 -9.28 8.39 -5.45
CA ALA A 144 -10.47 7.73 -5.99
C ALA A 144 -11.37 8.65 -6.83
N GLY A 145 -11.42 9.96 -6.53
CA GLY A 145 -12.37 10.90 -7.16
C GLY A 145 -11.94 12.34 -7.05
#